data_AF-A0A1G1LQ41-F1
#
_entry.id   AF-A0A1G1LQ41-F1
#
_cell.length_a   1.000
_cell.length_b   1.000
_cell.length_c   1.000
_cell.angle_alpha   90.00
_cell.angle_beta   90.00
_cell.angle_gamma   90.00
#
_symmetry.space_group_name_H-M   'P 1'
#
loop_
_entity.id
_entity.type
_entity.pdbx_description
1 polymer ?
#
loop_
_entity_poly.entity_id
_entity_poly.type
_entity_poly.pdbx_seq_one_letter_code
_entity_poly.pdbx_strand_id
1 'polypeptide(L)'
;MVFFYIVWFFFLIGLFSQVSCILMTLCCYYFYALNAFHIGTLSWDILLVTLFLMCVTPYHGDYFSVDCLRQGDLKAYRKERPFFLQRLLQMQIAFTFFYTGLYKISSQGNWLWDNPIYYLMNYPPEGVTKLFLLRDFFASRPVWCYWTGVLIVVVELLMPILLFNRKTRMSAIYLGIFFHIVLILTLDVPAIFFFLFPAQLLLFVNPENVVKWVEQKRAFNQNERQSKLIHDGHCGFCRGQIKLLAVMDLFATLKMVDFHSAEDLRGLHKDLTLKKATSQIHLIEPDGTLYGGFDVFKRICLHMPMLYPLILVFYFPGMGVIGPHLYRWVAKNRYLFHVNKVCRANACFR
;
A
#
# COMPACT_ATOMS: atom_id res chain seq x y z
N MET A 1 -3.39 -24.81 -7.09
CA MET A 1 -2.29 -23.82 -6.98
C MET A 1 -2.39 -22.68 -8.01
N VAL A 2 -2.40 -22.94 -9.32
CA VAL A 2 -2.46 -21.86 -10.35
C VAL A 2 -3.64 -20.90 -10.16
N PHE A 3 -4.86 -21.44 -9.97
CA PHE A 3 -6.06 -20.63 -9.73
C PHE A 3 -5.91 -19.70 -8.52
N PHE A 4 -5.36 -20.21 -7.41
CA PHE A 4 -5.10 -19.40 -6.21
C PHE A 4 -4.18 -18.23 -6.49
N TYR A 5 -3.07 -18.44 -7.21
CA TYR A 5 -2.14 -17.35 -7.53
C TYR A 5 -2.77 -16.28 -8.43
N ILE A 6 -3.62 -16.67 -9.37
CA ILE A 6 -4.36 -15.71 -10.22
C ILE A 6 -5.31 -14.87 -9.36
N VAL A 7 -6.11 -15.53 -8.51
CA VAL A 7 -7.07 -14.87 -7.61
C VAL A 7 -6.35 -13.96 -6.62
N TRP A 8 -5.24 -14.43 -6.04
CA TRP A 8 -4.38 -13.65 -5.14
C TRP A 8 -3.85 -12.40 -5.84
N PHE A 9 -3.35 -12.52 -7.08
CA PHE A 9 -2.85 -11.38 -7.82
C PHE A 9 -3.97 -10.36 -8.11
N PHE A 10 -5.16 -10.82 -8.51
CA PHE A 10 -6.30 -9.94 -8.73
C PHE A 10 -6.76 -9.23 -7.45
N PHE A 11 -6.75 -9.95 -6.33
CA PHE A 11 -7.07 -9.38 -5.03
C PHE A 11 -6.01 -8.34 -4.61
N LEU A 12 -4.73 -8.64 -4.79
CA LEU A 12 -3.60 -7.75 -4.45
C LEU A 12 -3.66 -6.40 -5.17
N ILE A 13 -3.96 -6.40 -6.47
CA ILE A 13 -4.04 -5.18 -7.27
C ILE A 13 -5.41 -4.50 -7.22
N GLY A 14 -6.41 -5.12 -6.55
CA GLY A 14 -7.79 -4.64 -6.54
C GLY A 14 -8.44 -4.65 -7.93
N LEU A 15 -8.31 -5.76 -8.66
CA LEU A 15 -9.01 -6.00 -9.91
C LEU A 15 -10.20 -6.93 -9.66
N PHE A 16 -11.39 -6.52 -10.10
CA PHE A 16 -12.66 -7.19 -9.75
C PHE A 16 -12.77 -7.45 -8.26
N SER A 17 -12.43 -6.44 -7.48
CA SER A 17 -12.09 -6.47 -6.06
C SER A 17 -13.03 -7.38 -5.26
N GLN A 18 -14.34 -7.17 -5.37
CA GLN A 18 -15.32 -7.97 -4.63
C GLN A 18 -15.27 -9.47 -4.99
N VAL A 19 -15.20 -9.78 -6.28
CA VAL A 19 -15.16 -11.16 -6.77
C VAL A 19 -13.84 -11.82 -6.39
N SER A 20 -12.71 -11.13 -6.57
CA SER A 20 -11.39 -11.66 -6.20
C SER A 20 -11.28 -11.89 -4.70
N CYS A 21 -11.89 -11.04 -3.85
CA CYS A 21 -11.96 -11.27 -2.40
C CYS A 21 -12.76 -12.54 -2.06
N ILE A 22 -13.96 -12.71 -2.63
CA ILE A 22 -14.79 -13.90 -2.39
C ILE A 22 -14.03 -15.16 -2.80
N LEU A 23 -13.44 -15.18 -3.99
CA LEU A 23 -12.66 -16.32 -4.47
C LEU A 23 -11.42 -16.56 -3.61
N MET A 24 -10.76 -15.50 -3.13
CA MET A 24 -9.60 -15.59 -2.24
C MET A 24 -9.99 -16.23 -0.91
N THR A 25 -11.12 -15.81 -0.32
CA THR A 25 -11.68 -16.40 0.90
C THR A 25 -11.97 -17.88 0.72
N LEU A 26 -12.63 -18.26 -0.38
CA LEU A 26 -12.92 -19.67 -0.69
C LEU A 26 -11.65 -20.51 -0.86
N CYS A 27 -10.63 -19.97 -1.54
CA CYS A 27 -9.36 -20.67 -1.68
C CYS A 27 -8.64 -20.84 -0.34
N CYS A 28 -8.60 -19.79 0.49
CA CYS A 28 -7.99 -19.86 1.82
C CYS A 28 -8.72 -20.86 2.71
N TYR A 29 -10.05 -20.87 2.68
CA TYR A 29 -10.86 -21.84 3.41
C TYR A 29 -10.63 -23.27 2.91
N TYR A 30 -10.51 -23.48 1.59
CA TYR A 30 -10.21 -24.79 1.02
C TYR A 30 -8.86 -25.34 1.50
N PHE A 31 -7.80 -24.51 1.49
CA PHE A 31 -6.49 -24.92 2.01
C PHE A 31 -6.53 -25.22 3.52
N TYR A 32 -7.26 -24.40 4.28
CA TYR A 32 -7.49 -24.66 5.69
C TYR A 32 -8.18 -26.01 5.93
N ALA A 33 -9.27 -26.28 5.21
CA ALA A 33 -10.04 -27.51 5.36
C ALA A 33 -9.22 -28.76 4.97
N LEU A 34 -8.39 -28.67 3.93
CA LEU A 34 -7.52 -29.77 3.49
C LEU A 34 -6.39 -30.07 4.48
N ASN A 35 -5.88 -29.05 5.17
CA ASN A 35 -4.65 -29.17 5.93
C ASN A 35 -4.70 -28.46 7.28
N ALA A 36 -5.83 -28.61 7.96
CA ALA A 36 -6.11 -27.90 9.21
C ALA A 36 -5.05 -28.16 10.29
N PHE A 37 -4.49 -29.37 10.34
CA PHE A 37 -3.46 -29.73 11.32
C PHE A 37 -2.12 -28.99 11.11
N HIS A 38 -1.79 -28.60 9.88
CA HIS A 38 -0.54 -27.90 9.58
C HIS A 38 -0.72 -26.38 9.38
N ILE A 39 -1.92 -25.92 9.04
CA ILE A 39 -2.22 -24.51 8.72
C ILE A 39 -3.04 -23.83 9.84
N GLY A 40 -3.66 -24.60 10.74
CA GLY A 40 -4.51 -24.15 11.84
C GLY A 40 -3.76 -23.41 12.94
N THR A 41 -3.29 -22.22 12.61
CA THR A 41 -2.69 -21.27 13.54
C THR A 41 -3.66 -20.11 13.77
N LEU A 42 -3.56 -19.47 14.94
CA LEU A 42 -4.33 -18.26 15.27
C LEU A 42 -4.25 -17.19 14.16
N SER A 43 -3.09 -17.06 13.51
CA SER A 43 -2.89 -16.09 12.42
C SER A 43 -3.76 -16.38 11.19
N TRP A 44 -4.01 -17.67 10.92
CA TRP A 44 -4.85 -18.10 9.80
C TRP A 44 -6.33 -17.90 10.11
N ASP A 45 -6.76 -18.19 11.34
CA ASP A 45 -8.14 -17.93 11.77
C ASP A 45 -8.49 -16.44 11.65
N ILE A 46 -7.59 -15.57 12.11
CA ILE A 46 -7.75 -14.11 11.99
C ILE A 46 -7.77 -13.67 10.53
N LEU A 47 -6.95 -14.28 9.66
CA LEU A 47 -6.99 -14.02 8.22
C LEU A 47 -8.35 -14.39 7.62
N LEU A 48 -8.87 -15.58 7.91
CA LEU A 48 -10.16 -16.05 7.39
C LEU A 48 -11.32 -15.16 7.84
N VAL A 49 -11.36 -14.77 9.12
CA VAL A 49 -12.38 -13.83 9.64
C VAL A 49 -12.26 -12.47 8.95
N THR A 50 -11.03 -11.97 8.78
CA THR A 50 -10.79 -10.70 8.08
C THR A 50 -11.31 -10.75 6.64
N LEU A 51 -10.95 -11.79 5.90
CA LEU A 51 -11.36 -12.00 4.51
C LEU A 51 -12.88 -12.15 4.39
N PHE A 52 -13.51 -12.87 5.32
CA PHE A 52 -14.96 -12.99 5.38
C PHE A 52 -15.65 -11.64 5.61
N LEU A 53 -15.17 -10.83 6.57
CA LEU A 53 -15.69 -9.49 6.80
C LEU A 53 -15.51 -8.58 5.57
N MET A 54 -14.40 -8.74 4.83
CA MET A 54 -14.16 -8.03 3.58
C MET A 54 -15.09 -8.51 2.45
N CYS A 55 -15.53 -9.78 2.42
CA CYS A 55 -16.53 -10.23 1.45
C CYS A 55 -17.89 -9.54 1.61
N VAL A 56 -18.19 -8.91 2.74
CA VAL A 56 -19.45 -8.18 2.94
C VAL A 56 -19.43 -6.83 2.18
N THR A 57 -18.27 -6.40 1.68
CA THR A 57 -18.14 -5.08 1.10
C THR A 57 -17.07 -4.93 -0.01
N PRO A 58 -17.34 -4.14 -1.08
CA PRO A 58 -16.37 -3.91 -2.15
C PRO A 58 -15.25 -2.89 -1.84
N TYR A 59 -15.01 -2.49 -0.58
CA TYR A 59 -14.10 -1.36 -0.25
C TYR A 59 -12.63 -1.54 -0.61
N HIS A 60 -12.15 -2.76 -0.75
CA HIS A 60 -10.78 -2.98 -1.26
C HIS A 60 -10.63 -2.54 -2.73
N GLY A 61 -11.72 -2.20 -3.43
CA GLY A 61 -11.75 -1.54 -4.74
C GLY A 61 -11.66 -0.01 -4.71
N ASP A 62 -11.11 0.57 -3.65
CA ASP A 62 -10.98 2.03 -3.47
C ASP A 62 -9.75 2.62 -4.19
N TYR A 63 -9.26 3.78 -3.74
CA TYR A 63 -8.25 4.61 -4.42
C TYR A 63 -7.05 3.83 -4.98
N PHE A 64 -6.47 2.90 -4.21
CA PHE A 64 -5.27 2.15 -4.62
C PHE A 64 -5.55 0.94 -5.54
N SER A 65 -6.79 0.74 -5.99
CA SER A 65 -7.19 -0.40 -6.78
C SER A 65 -7.15 -0.14 -8.30
N VAL A 66 -6.93 -1.19 -9.08
CA VAL A 66 -7.10 -1.16 -10.53
C VAL A 66 -8.55 -0.89 -10.93
N ASP A 67 -9.54 -1.33 -10.14
CA ASP A 67 -10.94 -1.01 -10.39
C ASP A 67 -11.22 0.50 -10.35
N CYS A 68 -10.62 1.25 -9.42
CA CYS A 68 -10.70 2.70 -9.37
C CYS A 68 -10.11 3.35 -10.63
N LEU A 69 -8.96 2.87 -11.09
CA LEU A 69 -8.32 3.32 -12.33
C LEU A 69 -9.19 3.06 -13.56
N ARG A 70 -9.86 1.91 -13.63
CA ARG A 70 -10.78 1.55 -14.72
C ARG A 70 -12.04 2.42 -14.72
N GLN A 71 -12.56 2.77 -13.54
CA GLN A 71 -13.72 3.66 -13.38
C GLN A 71 -13.37 5.12 -13.67
N GLY A 72 -12.11 5.53 -13.49
CA GLY A 72 -11.69 6.92 -13.71
C GLY A 72 -12.10 7.86 -12.58
N ASP A 73 -12.26 7.35 -11.35
CA ASP A 73 -12.79 8.12 -10.21
C ASP A 73 -11.72 8.98 -9.53
N LEU A 74 -11.68 10.26 -9.90
CA LEU A 74 -10.74 11.25 -9.35
C LEU A 74 -10.95 11.56 -7.85
N LYS A 75 -12.10 11.20 -7.27
CA LYS A 75 -12.47 11.50 -5.89
C LYS A 75 -12.55 10.25 -5.01
N ALA A 76 -12.10 9.10 -5.50
CA ALA A 76 -12.17 7.83 -4.78
C ALA A 76 -11.55 7.87 -3.38
N TYR A 77 -10.51 8.69 -3.15
CA TYR A 77 -9.88 8.86 -1.83
C TYR A 77 -10.78 9.53 -0.78
N ARG A 78 -11.91 10.14 -1.19
CA ARG A 78 -12.91 10.74 -0.29
C ARG A 78 -14.03 9.78 0.12
N LYS A 79 -14.07 8.55 -0.43
CA LYS A 79 -15.13 7.59 -0.12
C LYS A 79 -15.10 7.24 1.36
N GLU A 80 -16.25 7.43 2.01
CA GLU A 80 -16.44 7.09 3.42
C GLU A 80 -16.79 5.61 3.59
N ARG A 81 -16.44 5.07 4.76
CA ARG A 81 -16.64 3.66 5.10
C ARG A 81 -17.84 3.50 6.03
N PRO A 82 -18.63 2.41 5.90
CA PRO A 82 -19.63 2.06 6.88
C PRO A 82 -18.89 1.74 8.17
N PHE A 83 -19.26 2.51 9.17
CA PHE A 83 -18.62 2.49 10.46
C PHE A 83 -18.62 1.07 11.08
N PHE A 84 -19.65 0.27 10.82
CA PHE A 84 -19.81 -1.06 11.40
C PHE A 84 -18.70 -2.05 11.04
N LEU A 85 -18.38 -2.25 9.75
CA LEU A 85 -17.35 -3.22 9.36
C LEU A 85 -15.96 -2.80 9.85
N GLN A 86 -15.65 -1.51 9.78
CA GLN A 86 -14.41 -0.99 10.35
C GLN A 86 -14.35 -1.25 11.87
N ARG A 87 -15.47 -1.09 12.59
CA ARG A 87 -15.54 -1.39 14.02
C ARG A 87 -15.35 -2.87 14.32
N LEU A 88 -15.94 -3.77 13.53
CA LEU A 88 -15.72 -5.21 13.70
C LEU A 88 -14.25 -5.59 13.52
N LEU A 89 -13.58 -5.06 12.48
CA LEU A 89 -12.15 -5.30 12.27
C LEU A 89 -11.28 -4.71 13.39
N GLN A 90 -11.65 -3.54 13.93
CA GLN A 90 -10.98 -2.95 15.09
C GLN A 90 -11.21 -3.75 16.38
N MET A 91 -12.41 -4.30 16.57
CA MET A 91 -12.71 -5.20 17.69
C MET A 91 -11.93 -6.50 17.57
N GLN A 92 -11.81 -7.08 16.37
CA GLN A 92 -11.02 -8.28 16.13
C GLN A 92 -9.59 -8.11 16.63
N ILE A 93 -8.87 -7.08 16.15
CA ILE A 93 -7.48 -6.84 16.56
C ILE A 93 -7.35 -6.50 18.05
N ALA A 94 -8.29 -5.74 18.61
CA ALA A 94 -8.30 -5.44 20.05
C ALA A 94 -8.52 -6.70 20.90
N PHE A 95 -9.44 -7.58 20.49
CA PHE A 95 -9.64 -8.87 21.15
C PHE A 95 -8.44 -9.78 20.99
N THR A 96 -7.74 -9.76 19.84
CA THR A 96 -6.51 -10.52 19.71
C THR A 96 -5.46 -10.09 20.74
N PHE A 97 -5.21 -8.79 20.90
CA PHE A 97 -4.30 -8.30 21.95
C PHE A 97 -4.79 -8.67 23.35
N PHE A 98 -6.08 -8.45 23.64
CA PHE A 98 -6.64 -8.72 24.95
C PHE A 98 -6.55 -10.21 25.34
N TYR A 99 -7.00 -11.11 24.46
CA TYR A 99 -7.03 -12.54 24.75
C TYR A 99 -5.63 -13.16 24.74
N THR A 100 -4.68 -12.64 23.96
CA THR A 100 -3.28 -13.08 24.05
C THR A 100 -2.65 -12.70 25.39
N GLY A 101 -2.88 -11.47 25.86
CA GLY A 101 -2.47 -11.04 27.20
C GLY A 101 -3.17 -11.83 28.32
N LEU A 102 -4.48 -12.05 28.19
CA LEU A 102 -5.27 -12.82 29.16
C LEU A 102 -4.78 -14.27 29.26
N TYR A 103 -4.50 -14.90 28.12
CA TYR A 103 -3.96 -16.26 28.07
C TYR A 103 -2.66 -16.38 28.87
N LYS A 104 -1.75 -15.39 28.73
CA LYS A 104 -0.46 -15.35 29.43
C LYS A 104 -0.56 -15.23 30.96
N ILE A 105 -1.61 -14.60 31.48
CA ILE A 105 -1.82 -14.43 32.93
C ILE A 105 -2.76 -15.48 33.54
N SER A 106 -3.51 -16.19 32.70
CA SER A 106 -4.39 -17.28 33.13
C SER A 106 -3.62 -18.58 33.36
N SER A 107 -4.31 -19.61 33.86
CA SER A 107 -3.73 -20.88 34.35
C SER A 107 -2.89 -21.68 33.36
N GLN A 108 -2.84 -21.31 32.08
CA GLN A 108 -1.99 -21.93 31.07
C GLN A 108 -0.67 -21.18 30.79
N GLY A 109 -0.55 -19.91 31.19
CA GLY A 109 0.61 -19.06 30.87
C GLY A 109 1.52 -18.75 32.07
N ASN A 110 0.94 -18.30 33.19
CA ASN A 110 1.65 -17.88 34.42
C ASN A 110 2.79 -16.86 34.25
N TRP A 111 2.76 -15.99 33.23
CA TRP A 111 3.85 -15.05 32.91
C TRP A 111 4.18 -14.02 34.01
N LEU A 112 3.29 -13.85 35.01
CA LEU A 112 3.52 -12.96 36.15
C LEU A 112 4.34 -13.61 37.27
N TRP A 113 4.31 -14.93 37.36
CA TRP A 113 4.98 -15.70 38.40
C TRP A 113 6.19 -16.46 37.86
N ASP A 114 6.12 -16.90 36.60
CA ASP A 114 7.20 -17.57 35.88
C ASP A 114 8.05 -16.58 35.07
N ASN A 115 9.15 -17.08 34.49
CA ASN A 115 10.02 -16.31 33.61
C ASN A 115 10.13 -16.94 32.21
N PRO A 116 9.03 -16.96 31.43
CA PRO A 116 8.98 -17.62 30.12
C PRO A 116 9.98 -17.03 29.12
N ILE A 117 10.29 -15.72 29.21
CA ILE A 117 11.30 -15.09 28.36
C ILE A 117 12.70 -15.65 28.68
N TYR A 118 13.03 -15.88 29.96
CA TYR A 118 14.31 -16.50 30.33
C TYR A 118 14.43 -17.93 29.80
N TYR A 119 13.37 -18.74 29.91
CA TYR A 119 13.33 -20.08 29.33
C TYR A 119 13.46 -20.02 27.81
N LEU A 120 12.77 -19.08 27.16
CA LEU A 120 12.86 -18.89 25.72
C LEU A 120 14.28 -18.51 25.26
N MET A 121 15.04 -17.76 26.05
CA MET A 121 16.43 -17.40 25.69
C MET A 121 17.40 -18.57 25.83
N ASN A 122 17.28 -19.36 26.91
CA ASN A 122 18.22 -20.41 27.28
C ASN A 122 17.86 -21.79 26.72
N TYR A 123 16.57 -22.07 26.54
CA TYR A 123 16.02 -23.34 26.11
C TYR A 123 14.92 -23.13 25.04
N PRO A 124 15.22 -22.44 23.93
CA PRO A 124 14.22 -22.20 22.89
C PRO A 124 13.78 -23.53 22.25
N PRO A 125 12.48 -23.76 22.04
CA PRO A 125 12.03 -24.82 21.16
C PRO A 125 12.59 -24.61 19.74
N GLU A 126 12.82 -25.71 19.02
CA GLU A 126 13.35 -25.66 17.66
C GLU A 126 12.47 -24.78 16.75
N GLY A 127 13.11 -23.88 16.01
CA GLY A 127 12.41 -23.01 15.05
C GLY A 127 11.51 -21.93 15.67
N VAL A 128 11.67 -21.58 16.96
CA VAL A 128 10.86 -20.51 17.60
C VAL A 128 11.62 -19.19 17.72
N THR A 129 12.91 -19.23 18.07
CA THR A 129 13.73 -18.02 18.27
C THR A 129 14.78 -17.87 17.20
N LYS A 130 15.03 -16.64 16.78
CA LYS A 130 16.12 -16.28 15.87
C LYS A 130 17.36 -15.92 16.68
N LEU A 131 18.51 -15.95 16.01
CA LEU A 131 19.69 -15.28 16.53
C LEU A 131 19.48 -13.76 16.40
N PHE A 132 19.60 -13.03 17.52
CA PHE A 132 19.48 -11.57 17.53
C PHE A 132 20.50 -10.93 18.47
N LEU A 133 20.83 -9.66 18.22
CA LEU A 133 21.96 -8.94 18.82
C LEU A 133 22.03 -8.99 20.36
N LEU A 134 20.88 -8.90 21.03
CA LEU A 134 20.80 -8.79 22.50
C LEU A 134 20.55 -10.14 23.20
N ARG A 135 20.56 -11.26 22.46
CA ARG A 135 20.19 -12.56 23.02
C ARG A 135 21.03 -12.95 24.23
N ASP A 136 22.35 -12.86 24.14
CA ASP A 136 23.27 -13.26 25.23
C ASP A 136 23.15 -12.32 26.45
N PHE A 137 22.86 -11.04 26.20
CA PHE A 137 22.59 -10.07 27.26
C PHE A 137 21.37 -10.45 28.09
N PHE A 138 20.28 -10.85 27.43
CA PHE A 138 19.05 -11.31 28.10
C PHE A 138 19.23 -12.69 28.73
N ALA A 139 19.87 -13.64 28.03
CA ALA A 139 20.11 -15.01 28.53
C ALA A 139 20.87 -15.01 29.87
N SER A 140 21.84 -14.11 30.02
CA SER A 140 22.63 -13.95 31.25
C SER A 140 21.93 -13.18 32.38
N ARG A 141 20.75 -12.60 32.16
CA ARG A 141 20.08 -11.68 33.09
C ARG A 141 18.59 -12.01 33.30
N PRO A 142 18.27 -12.97 34.21
CA PRO A 142 16.90 -13.40 34.46
C PRO A 142 15.93 -12.27 34.83
N VAL A 143 16.38 -11.29 35.62
CA VAL A 143 15.57 -10.15 36.07
C VAL A 143 15.06 -9.32 34.89
N TRP A 144 15.91 -9.09 33.88
CA TRP A 144 15.53 -8.33 32.68
C TRP A 144 14.55 -9.11 31.79
N CYS A 145 14.70 -10.44 31.72
CA CYS A 145 13.73 -11.30 31.05
C CYS A 145 12.35 -11.25 31.73
N TYR A 146 12.32 -11.30 33.07
CA TYR A 146 11.07 -11.24 33.83
C TYR A 146 10.32 -9.92 33.57
N TRP A 147 10.99 -8.78 33.74
CA TRP A 147 10.35 -7.47 33.53
C TRP A 147 9.94 -7.24 32.07
N THR A 148 10.70 -7.78 31.11
CA THR A 148 10.27 -7.78 29.70
C THR A 148 8.98 -8.59 29.51
N GLY A 149 8.88 -9.78 30.11
CA GLY A 149 7.67 -10.59 30.08
C GLY A 149 6.45 -9.87 30.67
N VAL A 150 6.61 -9.25 31.85
CA VAL A 150 5.56 -8.43 32.48
C VAL A 150 5.17 -7.25 31.59
N LEU A 151 6.14 -6.54 31.01
CA LEU A 151 5.89 -5.42 30.10
C LEU A 151 5.07 -5.86 28.88
N ILE A 152 5.40 -6.99 28.27
CA ILE A 152 4.65 -7.54 27.12
C ILE A 152 3.18 -7.76 27.51
N VAL A 153 2.92 -8.41 28.64
CA VAL A 153 1.56 -8.68 29.14
C VAL A 153 0.81 -7.38 29.39
N VAL A 154 1.44 -6.41 30.07
CA VAL A 154 0.83 -5.10 30.36
C VAL A 154 0.47 -4.38 29.07
N VAL A 155 1.37 -4.37 28.08
CA VAL A 155 1.10 -3.77 26.77
C VAL A 155 -0.09 -4.46 26.12
N GLU A 156 -0.10 -5.78 26.00
CA GLU A 156 -1.19 -6.54 25.36
C GLU A 156 -2.56 -6.31 26.00
N LEU A 157 -2.63 -6.28 27.33
CA LEU A 157 -3.89 -6.03 28.05
C LEU A 157 -4.36 -4.57 27.93
N LEU A 158 -3.44 -3.60 27.88
CA LEU A 158 -3.78 -2.17 27.77
C LEU A 158 -4.03 -1.74 26.32
N MET A 159 -3.51 -2.44 25.32
CA MET A 159 -3.63 -2.09 23.91
C MET A 159 -5.07 -1.78 23.46
N PRO A 160 -6.11 -2.55 23.82
CA PRO A 160 -7.50 -2.21 23.52
C PRO A 160 -7.91 -0.83 24.04
N ILE A 161 -7.61 -0.55 25.31
CA ILE A 161 -7.95 0.73 25.95
C ILE A 161 -7.20 1.87 25.27
N LEU A 162 -5.91 1.67 25.00
CA LEU A 162 -5.05 2.69 24.38
C LEU A 162 -5.44 2.99 22.92
N LEU A 163 -5.84 1.98 22.14
CA LEU A 163 -6.25 2.12 20.74
C LEU A 163 -7.61 2.82 20.60
N PHE A 164 -8.57 2.50 21.46
CA PHE A 164 -9.90 3.11 21.39
C PHE A 164 -9.93 4.54 21.95
N ASN A 165 -9.07 4.87 22.92
CA ASN A 165 -8.93 6.23 23.43
C ASN A 165 -8.27 7.16 22.41
N ARG A 166 -8.99 8.23 22.03
CA ARG A 166 -8.56 9.20 21.00
C ARG A 166 -7.21 9.86 21.29
N LYS A 167 -6.85 10.07 22.57
CA LYS A 167 -5.60 10.77 22.96
C LYS A 167 -4.37 9.87 22.83
N THR A 168 -4.50 8.59 23.20
CA THR A 168 -3.39 7.63 23.24
C THR A 168 -3.25 6.80 21.96
N ARG A 169 -4.27 6.83 21.09
CA ARG A 169 -4.37 5.98 19.91
C ARG A 169 -3.16 5.99 19.01
N MET A 170 -2.64 7.16 18.65
CA MET A 170 -1.49 7.24 17.73
C MET A 170 -0.24 6.61 18.37
N SER A 171 0.00 6.88 19.66
CA SER A 171 1.07 6.24 20.43
C SER A 171 0.88 4.72 20.49
N ALA A 172 -0.36 4.25 20.66
CA ALA A 172 -0.68 2.81 20.66
C ALA A 172 -0.42 2.15 19.29
N ILE A 173 -0.72 2.83 18.18
CA ILE A 173 -0.39 2.36 16.84
C ILE A 173 1.12 2.22 16.67
N TYR A 174 1.90 3.25 17.05
CA TYR A 174 3.36 3.19 16.98
C TYR A 174 3.94 2.10 17.88
N LEU A 175 3.44 1.96 19.10
CA LEU A 175 3.81 0.90 20.03
C LEU A 175 3.51 -0.49 19.45
N GLY A 176 2.32 -0.67 18.86
CA GLY A 176 1.93 -1.91 18.20
C GLY A 176 2.84 -2.24 17.01
N ILE A 177 3.13 -1.28 16.13
CA ILE A 177 4.06 -1.49 15.01
C ILE A 177 5.47 -1.84 15.51
N PHE A 178 5.97 -1.09 16.50
CA PHE A 178 7.26 -1.37 17.12
C PHE A 178 7.31 -2.79 17.72
N PHE A 179 6.26 -3.19 18.44
CA PHE A 179 6.13 -4.53 19.00
C PHE A 179 6.22 -5.62 17.92
N HIS A 180 5.54 -5.43 16.77
CA HIS A 180 5.64 -6.38 15.65
C HIS A 180 7.03 -6.40 15.03
N ILE A 181 7.72 -5.26 14.90
CA ILE A 181 9.11 -5.21 14.43
C ILE A 181 10.02 -6.01 15.37
N VAL A 182 9.87 -5.84 16.69
CA VAL A 182 10.63 -6.62 17.67
C VAL A 182 10.36 -8.13 17.51
N LEU A 183 9.09 -8.54 17.33
CA LEU A 183 8.76 -9.94 17.09
C LEU A 183 9.39 -10.49 15.81
N ILE A 184 9.41 -9.74 14.70
CA ILE A 184 10.07 -10.14 13.45
C ILE A 184 11.56 -10.42 13.67
N LEU A 185 12.22 -9.56 14.43
CA LEU A 185 13.67 -9.61 14.65
C LEU A 185 14.08 -10.70 15.65
N THR A 186 13.18 -11.11 16.54
CA THR A 186 13.52 -12.01 17.66
C THR A 186 12.93 -13.41 17.52
N LEU A 187 11.74 -13.55 16.93
CA LEU A 187 11.00 -14.81 16.83
C LEU A 187 10.78 -15.22 15.38
N ASP A 188 10.65 -16.52 15.17
CA ASP A 188 10.21 -17.10 13.91
C ASP A 188 8.69 -17.29 13.93
N VAL A 189 7.97 -16.26 13.46
CA VAL A 189 6.50 -16.20 13.44
C VAL A 189 6.05 -16.22 11.97
N PRO A 190 4.92 -16.87 11.64
CA PRO A 190 4.40 -16.89 10.28
C PRO A 190 4.28 -15.49 9.66
N ALA A 191 4.70 -15.34 8.41
CA ALA A 191 4.72 -14.06 7.70
C ALA A 191 3.37 -13.32 7.69
N ILE A 192 2.26 -14.07 7.70
CA ILE A 192 0.89 -13.53 7.73
C ILE A 192 0.70 -12.62 8.95
N PHE A 193 1.26 -12.98 10.11
CA PHE A 193 1.19 -12.17 11.32
C PHE A 193 1.78 -10.77 11.11
N PHE A 194 2.89 -10.66 10.37
CA PHE A 194 3.60 -9.41 10.14
C PHE A 194 2.95 -8.51 9.10
N PHE A 195 2.29 -9.07 8.10
CA PHE A 195 1.63 -8.26 7.07
C PHE A 195 0.20 -7.89 7.45
N LEU A 196 -0.50 -8.76 8.19
CA LEU A 196 -1.91 -8.54 8.53
C LEU A 196 -2.07 -7.57 9.71
N PHE A 197 -1.36 -7.78 10.82
CA PHE A 197 -1.64 -7.05 12.06
C PHE A 197 -1.21 -5.56 12.00
N PRO A 198 0.01 -5.21 11.56
CA PRO A 198 0.39 -3.81 11.40
C PRO A 198 -0.52 -3.04 10.43
N ALA A 199 -0.99 -3.69 9.36
CA ALA A 199 -1.95 -3.10 8.44
C ALA A 199 -3.32 -2.86 9.12
N GLN A 200 -3.80 -3.80 9.93
CA GLN A 200 -5.06 -3.64 10.68
C GLN A 200 -4.99 -2.53 11.75
N LEU A 201 -3.82 -2.27 12.35
CA LEU A 201 -3.65 -1.12 13.27
C LEU A 201 -3.97 0.22 12.59
N LEU A 202 -3.74 0.34 11.28
CA LEU A 202 -4.08 1.55 10.52
C LEU A 202 -5.59 1.82 10.45
N LEU A 203 -6.44 0.82 10.73
CA LEU A 203 -7.89 1.03 10.81
C LEU A 203 -8.28 1.99 11.94
N PHE A 204 -7.42 2.20 12.94
CA PHE A 204 -7.68 3.16 14.02
C PHE A 204 -7.40 4.61 13.61
N VAL A 205 -6.61 4.84 12.55
CA VAL A 205 -6.36 6.19 12.01
C VAL A 205 -7.68 6.81 11.58
N ASN A 206 -7.92 8.06 11.99
CA ASN A 206 -9.16 8.76 11.65
C ASN A 206 -9.18 9.09 10.14
N PRO A 207 -10.15 8.55 9.37
CA PRO A 207 -10.21 8.79 7.92
C PRO A 207 -10.40 10.27 7.58
N GLU A 208 -11.15 11.04 8.37
CA GLU A 208 -11.34 12.48 8.13
C GLU A 208 -10.03 13.25 8.20
N ASN A 209 -9.15 12.88 9.12
CA ASN A 209 -7.84 13.52 9.25
C ASN A 209 -6.96 13.21 8.03
N VAL A 210 -7.04 11.99 7.50
CA VAL A 210 -6.32 11.60 6.27
C VAL A 210 -6.84 12.39 5.08
N VAL A 211 -8.16 12.47 4.89
CA VAL A 211 -8.76 13.25 3.79
C VAL A 211 -8.39 14.73 3.92
N LYS A 212 -8.52 15.33 5.11
CA LYS A 212 -8.13 16.72 5.36
C LYS A 212 -6.65 16.96 5.03
N TRP A 213 -5.76 16.05 5.42
CA TRP A 213 -4.33 16.14 5.10
C TRP A 213 -4.08 16.08 3.58
N VAL A 214 -4.76 15.18 2.85
CA VAL A 214 -4.68 15.12 1.39
C VAL A 214 -5.17 16.43 0.77
N GLU A 215 -6.32 16.97 1.19
CA GLU A 215 -6.86 18.22 0.67
C GLU A 215 -5.92 19.41 0.93
N GLN A 216 -5.34 19.52 2.12
CA GLN A 216 -4.35 20.55 2.44
C GLN A 216 -3.13 20.46 1.52
N LYS A 217 -2.63 19.24 1.25
CA LYS A 217 -1.52 19.02 0.31
C LYS A 217 -1.90 19.36 -1.13
N ARG A 218 -3.13 19.01 -1.56
CA ARG A 218 -3.65 19.40 -2.89
C ARG A 218 -3.70 20.91 -3.05
N ALA A 219 -4.27 21.62 -2.08
CA ALA A 219 -4.37 23.08 -2.09
C ALA A 219 -2.98 23.74 -2.13
N PHE A 220 -2.04 23.25 -1.31
CA PHE A 220 -0.65 23.74 -1.33
C PHE A 220 0.02 23.53 -2.69
N ASN A 221 -0.07 22.32 -3.25
CA ASN A 221 0.56 22.02 -4.53
C ASN A 221 -0.03 22.83 -5.68
N GLN A 222 -1.35 23.02 -5.69
CA GLN A 222 -2.06 23.83 -6.69
C GLN A 222 -1.60 25.29 -6.73
N ASN A 223 -1.24 25.87 -5.58
CA ASN A 223 -0.80 27.25 -5.50
C ASN A 223 0.69 27.43 -5.81
N GLU A 224 1.55 26.51 -5.37
CA GLU A 224 3.00 26.76 -5.27
C GLU A 224 3.89 25.80 -6.08
N ARG A 225 3.44 24.59 -6.42
CA ARG A 225 4.34 23.50 -6.85
C ARG A 225 3.87 22.63 -8.00
N GLN A 226 2.88 23.04 -8.79
CA GLN A 226 2.41 22.22 -9.89
C GLN A 226 3.44 22.10 -11.01
N SER A 227 3.79 20.87 -11.36
CA SER A 227 4.53 20.58 -12.57
C SER A 227 3.57 20.57 -13.77
N LYS A 228 3.94 21.19 -14.89
CA LYS A 228 3.11 21.20 -16.10
C LYS A 228 3.40 19.95 -16.92
N LEU A 229 2.42 19.05 -17.03
CA LEU A 229 2.50 17.88 -17.89
C LEU A 229 1.91 18.22 -19.26
N ILE A 230 2.79 18.40 -20.24
CA ILE A 230 2.46 18.74 -21.62
C ILE A 230 2.18 17.46 -22.40
N HIS A 231 1.03 17.43 -23.06
CA HIS A 231 0.58 16.29 -23.86
C HIS A 231 -0.15 16.72 -25.13
N ASP A 232 -0.33 15.77 -26.04
CA ASP A 232 -1.15 15.92 -27.23
C ASP A 232 -2.62 15.65 -26.91
N GLY A 233 -3.47 16.68 -26.90
CA GLY A 233 -4.92 16.51 -26.70
C GLY A 233 -5.66 15.93 -27.90
N HIS A 234 -5.07 15.91 -29.09
CA HIS A 234 -5.65 15.27 -30.27
C HIS A 234 -5.30 13.78 -30.36
N CYS A 235 -4.27 13.31 -29.67
CA CYS A 235 -3.92 11.89 -29.61
C CYS A 235 -4.75 11.12 -28.57
N GLY A 236 -5.58 10.16 -29.00
CA GLY A 236 -6.40 9.39 -28.06
C GLY A 236 -5.63 8.44 -27.14
N PHE A 237 -4.46 7.93 -27.56
CA PHE A 237 -3.55 7.22 -26.65
C PHE A 237 -3.04 8.14 -25.53
N CYS A 238 -2.56 9.34 -25.88
CA CYS A 238 -2.07 10.32 -24.90
C CYS A 238 -3.17 10.72 -23.92
N ARG A 239 -4.38 11.05 -24.42
CA ARG A 239 -5.53 11.36 -23.56
C ARG A 239 -5.87 10.23 -22.59
N GLY A 240 -5.81 8.97 -23.02
CA GLY A 240 -6.02 7.82 -22.14
C GLY A 240 -5.01 7.75 -21.00
N GLN A 241 -3.72 7.92 -21.31
CA GLN A 241 -2.65 7.93 -20.30
C GLN A 241 -2.78 9.10 -19.32
N ILE A 242 -3.12 10.30 -19.82
CA ILE A 242 -3.30 11.49 -18.98
C ILE A 242 -4.50 11.34 -18.04
N LYS A 243 -5.60 10.74 -18.49
CA LYS A 243 -6.74 10.42 -17.62
C LYS A 243 -6.34 9.48 -16.48
N LEU A 244 -5.54 8.45 -16.78
CA LEU A 244 -5.03 7.54 -15.76
C LEU A 244 -4.13 8.26 -14.75
N LEU A 245 -3.17 9.06 -15.24
CA LEU A 245 -2.29 9.87 -14.39
C LEU A 245 -3.07 10.84 -13.50
N ALA A 246 -4.16 11.42 -14.00
CA ALA A 246 -5.01 12.30 -13.19
C ALA A 246 -5.69 11.57 -12.02
N VAL A 247 -6.09 10.30 -12.19
CA VAL A 247 -6.63 9.47 -11.08
C VAL A 247 -5.52 9.14 -10.07
N MET A 248 -4.31 8.85 -10.56
CA MET A 248 -3.16 8.51 -9.72
C MET A 248 -2.54 9.72 -8.99
N ASP A 249 -2.90 10.95 -9.38
CA ASP A 249 -2.41 12.18 -8.75
C ASP A 249 -3.17 12.52 -7.46
N LEU A 250 -2.89 11.77 -6.39
CA LEU A 250 -3.53 11.96 -5.07
C LEU A 250 -3.39 13.39 -4.55
N PHE A 251 -2.23 14.01 -4.80
CA PHE A 251 -1.85 15.30 -4.22
C PHE A 251 -1.94 16.48 -5.19
N ALA A 252 -2.57 16.32 -6.36
CA ALA A 252 -2.73 17.38 -7.37
C ALA A 252 -1.39 18.06 -7.76
N THR A 253 -0.35 17.25 -7.90
CA THR A 253 1.02 17.66 -8.23
C THR A 253 1.19 18.06 -9.70
N LEU A 254 0.28 17.61 -10.56
CA LEU A 254 0.36 17.86 -12.00
C LEU A 254 -0.72 18.82 -12.48
N LYS A 255 -0.31 19.75 -13.35
CA LYS A 255 -1.19 20.53 -14.20
C LYS A 255 -1.12 19.98 -15.62
N MET A 256 -2.21 19.38 -16.08
CA MET A 256 -2.29 18.85 -17.46
C MET A 256 -2.44 20.01 -18.44
N VAL A 257 -1.57 20.08 -19.45
CA VAL A 257 -1.58 21.13 -20.46
C VAL A 257 -1.61 20.48 -21.84
N ASP A 258 -2.68 20.75 -22.59
CA ASP A 258 -2.74 20.40 -24.01
C ASP A 258 -1.88 21.40 -24.79
N PHE A 259 -0.89 20.91 -25.52
CA PHE A 259 0.01 21.80 -26.25
C PHE A 259 -0.72 22.55 -27.39
N HIS A 260 -1.85 22.03 -27.90
CA HIS A 260 -2.66 22.73 -28.91
C HIS A 260 -3.39 23.96 -28.36
N SER A 261 -3.52 24.06 -27.03
CA SER A 261 -4.15 25.23 -26.38
C SER A 261 -3.20 26.42 -26.21
N ALA A 262 -1.90 26.22 -26.44
CA ALA A 262 -0.91 27.28 -26.35
C ALA A 262 -0.74 27.97 -27.71
N GLU A 263 -0.87 29.29 -27.74
CA GLU A 263 -0.58 30.09 -28.94
C GLU A 263 0.89 29.95 -29.38
N ASP A 264 1.81 29.91 -28.41
CA ASP A 264 3.23 29.62 -28.64
C ASP A 264 3.77 28.63 -27.61
N LEU A 265 4.30 27.51 -28.09
CA LEU A 265 4.95 26.48 -27.27
C LEU A 265 6.22 26.98 -26.60
N ARG A 266 6.92 27.94 -27.20
CA ARG A 266 8.12 28.53 -26.59
C ARG A 266 7.77 29.39 -25.39
N GLY A 267 6.54 29.92 -25.33
CA GLY A 267 5.98 30.57 -24.14
C GLY A 267 5.81 29.61 -22.96
N LEU A 268 5.66 28.30 -23.21
CA LEU A 268 5.65 27.28 -22.14
C LEU A 268 7.07 26.95 -21.69
N HIS A 269 8.00 26.71 -22.62
CA HIS A 269 9.42 26.49 -22.35
C HIS A 269 10.26 26.70 -23.61
N LYS A 270 11.40 27.38 -23.50
CA LYS A 270 12.29 27.74 -24.64
C LYS A 270 12.68 26.56 -25.53
N ASP A 271 12.92 25.40 -24.93
CA ASP A 271 13.38 24.19 -25.65
C ASP A 271 12.25 23.31 -26.20
N LEU A 272 10.98 23.73 -26.02
CA LEU A 272 9.80 23.00 -26.47
C LEU A 272 9.40 23.44 -27.88
N THR A 273 9.79 22.63 -28.87
CA THR A 273 9.34 22.78 -30.27
C THR A 273 8.14 21.88 -30.54
N LEU A 274 7.33 22.22 -31.56
CA LEU A 274 6.21 21.38 -32.01
C LEU A 274 6.65 19.93 -32.28
N LYS A 275 7.78 19.76 -33.00
CA LYS A 275 8.35 18.43 -33.28
C LYS A 275 8.61 17.62 -32.01
N LYS A 276 9.14 18.26 -30.95
CA LYS A 276 9.32 17.60 -29.65
C LYS A 276 7.96 17.30 -29.01
N ALA A 277 7.09 18.30 -28.88
CA ALA A 277 5.78 18.17 -28.24
C ALA A 277 4.91 17.04 -28.82
N THR A 278 4.94 16.84 -30.14
CA THR A 278 4.22 15.73 -30.80
C THR A 278 4.90 14.37 -30.57
N SER A 279 6.24 14.35 -30.45
CA SER A 279 7.01 13.10 -30.34
C SER A 279 6.89 12.38 -28.99
N GLN A 280 6.63 13.09 -27.89
CA GLN A 280 6.58 12.53 -26.53
C GLN A 280 5.88 13.48 -25.54
N ILE A 281 5.50 12.95 -24.38
CA ILE A 281 5.04 13.79 -23.27
C ILE A 281 6.24 14.54 -22.67
N HIS A 282 5.99 15.73 -22.13
CA HIS A 282 6.99 16.54 -21.46
C HIS A 282 6.50 17.02 -20.11
N LEU A 283 7.41 17.10 -19.14
CA LEU A 283 7.13 17.64 -17.82
C LEU A 283 8.00 18.88 -17.62
N ILE A 284 7.38 20.00 -17.26
CA ILE A 284 8.08 21.20 -16.79
C ILE A 284 7.89 21.25 -15.28
N GLU A 285 8.98 21.14 -14.54
CA GLU A 285 8.96 21.26 -13.08
C GLU A 285 8.86 22.73 -12.62
N PRO A 286 8.51 23.00 -11.35
CA PRO A 286 8.37 24.37 -10.84
C PRO A 286 9.66 25.20 -10.93
N ASP A 287 10.83 24.56 -10.95
CA ASP A 287 12.14 25.19 -11.16
C ASP A 287 12.41 25.55 -12.63
N GLY A 288 11.51 25.19 -13.54
CA GLY A 288 11.63 25.39 -14.98
C GLY A 288 12.33 24.26 -15.73
N THR A 289 12.77 23.20 -15.06
CA THR A 289 13.47 22.08 -15.70
C THR A 289 12.52 21.29 -16.61
N LEU A 290 12.93 21.05 -17.85
CA LEU A 290 12.17 20.28 -18.85
C LEU A 290 12.65 18.83 -18.92
N TYR A 291 11.74 17.90 -18.65
CA TYR A 291 11.93 16.46 -18.86
C TYR A 291 11.07 15.97 -20.03
N GLY A 292 11.53 14.91 -20.71
CA GLY A 292 10.83 14.33 -21.85
C GLY A 292 10.80 12.81 -21.81
N GLY A 293 9.71 12.23 -22.32
CA GLY A 293 9.60 10.80 -22.53
C GLY A 293 9.73 9.97 -21.25
N PHE A 294 10.68 9.03 -21.20
CA PHE A 294 10.87 8.14 -20.05
C PHE A 294 11.21 8.90 -18.75
N ASP A 295 11.98 9.99 -18.85
CA ASP A 295 12.37 10.76 -17.66
C ASP A 295 11.16 11.41 -16.97
N VAL A 296 10.08 11.70 -17.70
CA VAL A 296 8.82 12.16 -17.12
C VAL A 296 8.25 11.14 -16.13
N PHE A 297 8.28 9.84 -16.47
CA PHE A 297 7.77 8.79 -15.58
C PHE A 297 8.66 8.60 -14.35
N LYS A 298 9.98 8.75 -14.50
CA LYS A 298 10.92 8.75 -13.38
C LYS A 298 10.62 9.86 -12.39
N ARG A 299 10.26 11.06 -12.87
CA ARG A 299 9.90 12.19 -12.00
C ARG A 299 8.53 12.00 -11.35
N ILE A 300 7.51 11.67 -12.15
CA ILE A 300 6.13 11.51 -11.66
C ILE A 300 6.02 10.39 -10.61
N CYS A 301 6.71 9.26 -10.79
CA CYS A 301 6.60 8.14 -9.85
C CYS A 301 7.06 8.48 -8.42
N LEU A 302 7.92 9.49 -8.24
CA LEU A 302 8.37 9.95 -6.92
C LEU A 302 7.32 10.77 -6.17
N HIS A 303 6.28 11.24 -6.87
CA HIS A 303 5.26 12.14 -6.31
C HIS A 303 3.86 11.51 -6.23
N MET A 304 3.67 10.33 -6.84
CA MET A 304 2.39 9.63 -6.88
C MET A 304 2.47 8.31 -6.10
N PRO A 305 1.84 8.19 -4.92
CA PRO A 305 1.93 7.00 -4.07
C PRO A 305 1.58 5.68 -4.77
N MET A 306 0.62 5.69 -5.69
CA MET A 306 0.25 4.48 -6.45
C MET A 306 1.38 3.99 -7.37
N LEU A 307 2.29 4.87 -7.78
CA LEU A 307 3.44 4.55 -8.62
C LEU A 307 4.71 4.23 -7.82
N TYR A 308 4.68 4.29 -6.49
CA TYR A 308 5.85 3.99 -5.65
C TYR A 308 6.45 2.59 -5.89
N PRO A 309 5.65 1.52 -6.09
CA PRO A 309 6.21 0.22 -6.45
C PRO A 309 7.06 0.23 -7.73
N LEU A 310 6.81 1.18 -8.64
CA LEU A 310 7.56 1.33 -9.88
C LEU A 310 8.86 2.14 -9.73
N ILE A 311 9.10 2.79 -8.58
CA ILE A 311 10.35 3.52 -8.33
C ILE A 311 11.54 2.58 -8.48
N LEU A 312 11.48 1.40 -7.85
CA LEU A 312 12.54 0.40 -7.95
C LEU A 312 12.77 -0.03 -9.40
N VAL A 313 11.71 -0.15 -10.19
CA VAL A 313 11.80 -0.52 -11.61
C VAL A 313 12.41 0.60 -12.43
N PHE A 314 11.98 1.85 -12.27
CA PHE A 314 12.45 2.96 -13.10
C PHE A 314 13.86 3.47 -12.73
N TYR A 315 14.28 3.28 -11.49
CA TYR A 315 15.61 3.65 -11.00
C TYR A 315 16.59 2.47 -10.91
N PHE A 316 16.19 1.28 -11.34
CA PHE A 316 17.09 0.13 -11.38
C PHE A 316 18.33 0.42 -12.25
N PRO A 317 19.54 0.02 -11.85
CA PRO A 317 20.75 0.18 -12.66
C PRO A 317 20.54 -0.37 -14.09
N GLY A 318 20.87 0.43 -15.10
CA GLY A 318 20.67 0.09 -16.53
C GLY A 318 19.35 0.60 -17.14
N MET A 319 18.37 0.98 -16.33
CA MET A 319 17.09 1.51 -16.85
C MET A 319 17.19 2.89 -17.49
N GLY A 320 18.26 3.64 -17.19
CA GLY A 320 18.58 4.87 -17.91
C GLY A 320 18.87 4.66 -19.41
N VAL A 321 19.26 3.45 -19.81
CA VAL A 321 19.46 3.08 -21.22
C VAL A 321 18.20 2.40 -21.76
N ILE A 322 17.74 1.35 -21.08
CA ILE A 322 16.61 0.52 -21.55
C ILE A 322 15.31 1.33 -21.61
N GLY A 323 15.02 2.13 -20.57
CA GLY A 323 13.78 2.88 -20.43
C GLY A 323 13.50 3.83 -21.61
N PRO A 324 14.45 4.71 -22.00
CA PRO A 324 14.26 5.57 -23.18
C PRO A 324 14.07 4.80 -24.49
N HIS A 325 14.75 3.67 -24.68
CA HIS A 325 14.56 2.84 -25.88
C HIS A 325 13.17 2.23 -25.93
N LEU A 326 12.72 1.61 -24.84
CA LEU A 326 11.38 1.04 -24.73
C LEU A 326 10.31 2.12 -24.90
N TYR A 327 10.48 3.27 -24.24
CA TYR A 327 9.55 4.39 -24.36
C TYR A 327 9.44 4.88 -25.80
N ARG A 328 10.56 5.09 -26.50
CA ARG A 328 10.56 5.50 -27.92
C ARG A 328 9.86 4.48 -28.81
N TRP A 329 10.04 3.19 -28.53
CA TRP A 329 9.32 2.15 -29.25
C TRP A 329 7.80 2.24 -29.02
N VAL A 330 7.34 2.37 -27.76
CA VAL A 330 5.91 2.57 -27.47
C VAL A 330 5.39 3.85 -28.12
N ALA A 331 6.15 4.95 -28.05
CA ALA A 331 5.79 6.24 -28.62
C ALA A 331 5.66 6.20 -30.16
N LYS A 332 6.51 5.43 -30.85
CA LYS A 332 6.40 5.20 -32.30
C LYS A 332 5.18 4.34 -32.66
N ASN A 333 4.82 3.41 -31.77
CA ASN A 333 3.76 2.42 -31.97
C ASN A 333 2.44 2.77 -31.25
N ARG A 334 2.19 4.04 -30.91
CA ARG A 334 0.97 4.48 -30.17
C ARG A 334 -0.33 4.00 -30.78
N TYR A 335 -0.39 3.91 -32.10
CA TYR A 335 -1.56 3.41 -32.84
C TYR A 335 -1.94 1.96 -32.48
N LEU A 336 -0.97 1.12 -32.05
CA LEU A 336 -1.24 -0.27 -31.62
C LEU A 336 -1.90 -0.33 -30.24
N PHE A 337 -1.68 0.68 -29.40
CA PHE A 337 -2.12 0.68 -28.00
C PHE A 337 -3.39 1.50 -27.77
N HIS A 338 -3.98 2.08 -28.83
CA HIS A 338 -5.23 2.81 -28.71
C HIS A 338 -6.42 1.84 -28.70
N VAL A 339 -7.31 2.00 -27.72
CA VAL A 339 -8.59 1.25 -27.59
C VAL A 339 -9.54 1.42 -28.80
N ASN A 340 -9.42 2.51 -29.58
CA ASN A 340 -10.31 2.82 -30.69
C ASN A 340 -9.59 2.53 -32.02
N LYS A 341 -10.09 1.52 -32.74
CA LYS A 341 -9.49 1.00 -33.99
C LYS A 341 -9.65 1.93 -35.21
N VAL A 342 -10.33 3.07 -35.06
CA VAL A 342 -10.57 4.04 -36.15
C VAL A 342 -9.32 4.84 -36.53
N CYS A 343 -8.27 4.80 -35.69
CA CYS A 343 -7.01 5.50 -35.97
C CYS A 343 -6.13 4.70 -36.96
N ARG A 344 -6.21 4.98 -38.26
CA ARG A 344 -5.15 4.63 -39.22
C ARG A 344 -4.14 5.79 -39.28
N ALA A 345 -2.87 5.50 -39.00
CA ALA A 345 -1.71 6.40 -39.18
C ALA A 345 -1.48 7.56 -38.18
N ASN A 346 -1.54 7.30 -36.86
CA ASN A 346 -1.11 8.24 -35.80
C ASN A 346 -1.80 9.64 -35.78
N ALA A 347 -2.84 9.86 -36.58
CA ALA A 347 -3.70 11.04 -36.53
C ALA A 347 -5.13 10.59 -36.24
N CYS A 348 -5.76 11.21 -35.24
CA CYS A 348 -7.20 11.13 -35.07
C CYS A 348 -7.84 12.13 -36.05
N PHE A 349 -8.35 11.64 -37.18
CA PHE A 349 -9.29 12.45 -37.97
C PHE A 349 -10.60 12.54 -37.19
N ARG A 350 -11.10 13.77 -37.05
CA ARG A 350 -12.37 14.08 -36.40
C ARG A 350 -13.53 13.51 -37.21
#